data_AF-A0A933GDP0-F1
#
_entry.id   AF-A0A933GDP0-F1
#
_cell.length_a   1.000
_cell.length_b   1.000
_cell.length_c   1.000
_cell.angle_alpha   90.00
_cell.angle_beta   90.00
_cell.angle_gamma   90.00
#
_symmetry.space_group_name_H-M   'P 1'
#
loop_
_entity.id
_entity.type
_entity.pdbx_description
1 polymer ?
#
loop_
_entity_poly.entity_id
_entity_poly.type
_entity_poly.pdbx_seq_one_letter_code
_entity_poly.pdbx_strand_id
1 'polypeptide(L)'
;MNKLVLALPAFALVVFWGDLPALATNCPVQIMRAEELIKKADKGKPSPEATALLAEARKLVAEAKASHERAKGKTDHADAIRKAKTAQILAEEAAVRAVP
;
A
#
# COMPACT_ATOMS: atom_id res chain seq x y z
N MET A 1 -38.25 26.61 22.16
CA MET A 1 -36.78 26.62 22.37
C MET A 1 -36.21 25.36 21.75
N ASN A 2 -35.93 25.42 20.44
CA ASN A 2 -35.30 24.33 19.67
C ASN A 2 -33.78 24.47 19.75
N LYS A 3 -33.12 23.65 20.56
CA LYS A 3 -31.66 23.41 20.49
C LYS A 3 -31.35 21.97 20.90
N LEU A 4 -31.73 21.02 20.06
CA LEU A 4 -31.16 19.67 20.10
C LEU A 4 -30.75 19.25 18.69
N VAL A 5 -29.96 20.12 18.04
CA VAL A 5 -29.22 19.80 16.82
C VAL A 5 -27.75 19.79 17.22
N LEU A 6 -27.24 18.60 17.51
CA LEU A 6 -25.83 18.22 17.39
C LEU A 6 -25.72 16.68 17.45
N ALA A 7 -26.55 16.03 16.65
CA ALA A 7 -26.19 14.74 16.07
C ALA A 7 -25.44 15.05 14.78
N LEU A 8 -24.11 15.04 14.82
CA LEU A 8 -23.21 14.88 13.66
C LEU A 8 -21.74 14.95 14.14
N PRO A 9 -20.85 14.08 13.66
CA PRO A 9 -20.94 12.64 13.81
C PRO A 9 -19.61 12.08 14.38
N ALA A 10 -19.70 10.96 15.10
CA ALA A 10 -18.56 10.11 15.47
C ALA A 10 -17.93 9.39 14.25
N PHE A 11 -17.87 10.05 13.10
CA PHE A 11 -17.38 9.55 11.82
C PHE A 11 -15.94 10.03 11.51
N ALA A 12 -15.36 10.84 12.40
CA ALA A 12 -13.98 11.33 12.27
C ALA A 12 -12.90 10.28 12.67
N LEU A 13 -13.30 9.07 13.06
CA LEU A 13 -12.39 7.98 13.43
C LEU A 13 -12.26 6.89 12.35
N VAL A 14 -12.69 7.17 11.11
CA VAL A 14 -12.44 6.29 9.95
C VAL A 14 -11.07 6.59 9.29
N VAL A 15 -10.30 7.55 9.81
CA VAL A 15 -8.98 7.91 9.27
C VAL A 15 -7.85 6.97 9.74
N PHE A 16 -8.14 5.99 10.60
CA PHE A 16 -7.20 4.88 10.84
C PHE A 16 -7.37 3.81 9.76
N TRP A 17 -6.83 4.09 8.57
CA TRP A 17 -6.70 3.10 7.50
C TRP A 17 -5.69 2.00 7.90
N GLY A 18 -6.15 1.08 8.76
CA GLY A 18 -5.94 -0.35 8.56
C GLY A 18 -4.54 -0.93 8.72
N ASP A 19 -3.68 -0.38 9.56
CA ASP A 19 -2.51 -1.12 10.08
C ASP A 19 -2.88 -1.77 11.41
N LEU A 20 -3.67 -2.85 11.36
CA LEU A 20 -3.67 -3.80 12.48
C LEU A 20 -2.22 -4.29 12.62
N PRO A 21 -1.58 -4.16 13.81
CA PRO A 21 -0.16 -4.50 13.97
C PRO A 21 0.15 -5.96 13.57
N ALA A 22 -0.84 -6.84 13.65
CA ALA A 22 -0.77 -8.22 13.17
C ALA A 22 -0.70 -8.36 11.63
N LEU A 23 -1.29 -7.43 10.87
CA LEU A 23 -1.24 -7.41 9.40
C LEU A 23 -0.01 -6.68 8.87
N ALA A 24 0.44 -5.62 9.55
CA ALA A 24 1.61 -4.83 9.16
C ALA A 24 2.93 -5.62 9.14
N THR A 25 2.98 -6.75 9.85
CA THR A 25 4.16 -7.64 9.96
C THR A 25 4.01 -8.93 9.16
N ASN A 26 2.91 -9.11 8.42
CA ASN A 26 2.65 -10.30 7.63
C ASN A 26 3.18 -10.13 6.20
N CYS A 27 4.31 -10.78 5.88
CA CYS A 27 4.97 -10.70 4.57
C CYS A 27 4.01 -10.92 3.38
N PRO A 28 3.29 -12.05 3.28
CA PRO A 28 2.31 -12.29 2.22
C PRO A 28 1.28 -11.17 2.05
N VAL A 29 0.71 -10.69 3.16
CA VAL A 29 -0.33 -9.65 3.11
C VAL A 29 0.22 -8.34 2.54
N GLN A 30 1.44 -7.95 2.95
CA GLN A 30 2.07 -6.73 2.46
C GLN A 30 2.43 -6.82 0.97
N ILE A 31 2.90 -7.98 0.52
CA ILE A 31 3.18 -8.23 -0.90
C ILE A 31 1.89 -8.16 -1.73
N MET A 32 0.84 -8.86 -1.29
CA MET A 32 -0.47 -8.84 -1.95
C MET A 32 -1.06 -7.42 -2.03
N ARG A 33 -0.99 -6.65 -0.95
CA ARG A 33 -1.45 -5.25 -0.93
C ARG A 33 -0.69 -4.37 -1.94
N ALA A 34 0.62 -4.57 -2.09
CA ALA A 34 1.41 -3.87 -3.10
C ALA A 34 0.95 -4.23 -4.53
N GLU A 35 0.68 -5.50 -4.81
CA GLU A 35 0.17 -5.95 -6.12
C GLU A 35 -1.20 -5.33 -6.44
N GLU A 36 -2.10 -5.28 -5.46
CA GLU A 36 -3.42 -4.67 -5.63
C GLU A 36 -3.33 -3.17 -5.91
N LEU A 37 -2.45 -2.44 -5.21
CA LEU A 37 -2.24 -1.01 -5.43
C LEU A 37 -1.65 -0.75 -6.82
N ILE A 38 -0.65 -1.54 -7.25
CA ILE A 38 -0.10 -1.46 -8.60
C ILE A 38 -1.21 -1.67 -9.63
N LYS A 39 -2.03 -2.72 -9.47
CA LYS A 39 -3.15 -3.01 -10.39
C LYS A 39 -4.19 -1.89 -10.42
N LYS A 40 -4.45 -1.22 -9.29
CA LYS A 40 -5.38 -0.10 -9.21
C LYS A 40 -4.83 1.13 -9.96
N ALA A 41 -3.57 1.48 -9.72
CA ALA A 41 -2.91 2.61 -10.39
C ALA A 41 -2.79 2.39 -11.91
N ASP A 42 -2.49 1.17 -12.34
CA ASP A 42 -2.35 0.80 -13.75
C ASP A 42 -3.66 0.95 -14.55
N LYS A 43 -4.80 0.71 -13.91
CA LYS A 43 -6.13 0.90 -14.53
C LYS A 43 -6.46 2.37 -14.83
N GLY A 44 -5.77 3.31 -14.17
CA GLY A 44 -6.00 4.75 -14.31
C GLY A 44 -5.47 5.37 -15.59
N LYS A 45 -4.82 4.60 -16.49
CA LYS A 45 -4.03 5.12 -17.62
C LYS A 45 -2.92 6.06 -17.12
N PRO A 46 -1.89 5.53 -16.45
CA PRO A 46 -0.86 6.32 -15.82
C PRO A 46 -0.12 7.23 -16.82
N SER A 47 0.25 8.43 -16.36
CA SER A 47 1.20 9.30 -17.06
C SER A 47 2.57 8.61 -17.24
N PRO A 48 3.48 9.13 -18.08
CA PRO A 48 4.82 8.55 -18.21
C PRO A 48 5.60 8.48 -16.89
N GLU A 49 5.47 9.51 -16.05
CA GLU A 49 6.08 9.53 -14.71
C GLU A 49 5.46 8.45 -13.80
N ALA A 50 4.13 8.35 -13.77
CA ALA A 50 3.44 7.30 -13.02
C ALA A 50 3.80 5.90 -13.54
N THR A 51 4.04 5.74 -14.84
CA THR A 51 4.47 4.46 -15.44
C THR A 51 5.86 4.05 -14.94
N ALA A 52 6.80 4.99 -14.82
CA ALA A 52 8.12 4.73 -14.28
C ALA A 52 8.05 4.31 -12.80
N LEU A 53 7.21 4.98 -11.99
CA LEU A 53 6.96 4.61 -10.60
C LEU A 53 6.36 3.20 -10.48
N LEU A 54 5.41 2.84 -11.35
CA LEU A 54 4.82 1.49 -11.37
C LEU A 54 5.81 0.41 -11.81
N ALA A 55 6.76 0.72 -12.70
CA ALA A 55 7.83 -0.21 -13.07
C ALA A 55 8.73 -0.53 -11.87
N GLU A 56 9.16 0.48 -11.11
CA GLU A 56 9.97 0.26 -9.91
C GLU A 56 9.17 -0.44 -8.80
N ALA A 57 7.89 -0.10 -8.62
CA ALA A 57 7.00 -0.80 -7.69
C ALA A 57 6.91 -2.30 -8.00
N ARG A 58 6.77 -2.68 -9.28
CA ARG A 58 6.72 -4.09 -9.71
C ARG A 58 8.03 -4.81 -9.46
N LYS A 59 9.17 -4.16 -9.70
CA LYS A 59 10.50 -4.71 -9.39
C LYS A 59 10.63 -4.99 -7.89
N LEU A 60 10.25 -4.03 -7.04
CA LEU A 60 10.28 -4.21 -5.59
C LEU A 60 9.34 -5.32 -5.11
N VAL A 61 8.17 -5.52 -5.74
CA VAL A 61 7.30 -6.67 -5.45
C VAL A 61 7.98 -7.99 -5.79
N ALA A 62 8.64 -8.09 -6.95
CA ALA A 62 9.38 -9.29 -7.32
C ALA A 62 10.52 -9.59 -6.33
N GLU A 63 11.27 -8.56 -5.94
CA GLU A 63 12.32 -8.69 -4.92
C GLU A 63 11.75 -9.04 -3.54
N ALA A 64 10.59 -8.49 -3.15
CA ALA A 64 9.92 -8.80 -1.90
C ALA A 64 9.50 -10.27 -1.84
N LYS A 65 8.93 -10.81 -2.93
CA LYS A 65 8.61 -12.25 -3.06
C LYS A 65 9.86 -13.10 -2.93
N ALA A 66 10.90 -12.76 -3.66
CA ALA A 66 12.16 -13.50 -3.65
C ALA A 66 12.87 -13.43 -2.27
N SER A 67 12.66 -12.35 -1.52
CA SER A 67 13.16 -12.18 -0.14
C SER A 67 12.33 -13.01 0.85
N HIS A 68 11.00 -13.07 0.66
CA HIS A 68 10.11 -13.91 1.46
C HIS A 68 10.42 -15.40 1.27
N GLU A 69 10.62 -15.86 0.04
CA GLU A 69 10.94 -17.27 -0.26
C GLU A 69 12.28 -17.72 0.36
N ARG A 70 13.26 -16.81 0.47
CA ARG A 70 14.59 -17.10 1.03
C ARG A 70 14.70 -16.82 2.54
N ALA A 71 13.65 -16.29 3.15
CA ALA A 71 13.69 -15.88 4.55
C ALA A 71 13.81 -17.08 5.48
N LYS A 72 14.76 -17.02 6.41
CA LYS A 72 15.00 -18.04 7.45
C LYS A 72 14.58 -17.56 8.84
N GLY A 73 14.35 -16.26 9.00
CA GLY A 73 13.94 -15.67 10.27
C GLY A 73 13.29 -14.29 10.15
N LYS A 74 12.98 -13.71 11.31
CA LYS A 74 12.24 -12.45 11.44
C LYS A 74 12.90 -11.27 10.71
N THR A 75 14.22 -11.17 10.75
CA THR A 75 14.97 -10.10 10.08
C THR A 75 14.86 -10.18 8.56
N ASP A 76 14.92 -11.40 8.00
CA ASP A 76 14.78 -11.62 6.55
C ASP A 76 13.35 -11.27 6.09
N HIS A 77 12.35 -11.62 6.91
CA HIS A 77 10.97 -11.21 6.68
C HIS A 77 10.78 -9.69 6.75
N ALA A 78 11.48 -9.00 7.66
CA ALA A 78 11.44 -7.55 7.73
C ALA A 78 11.97 -6.87 6.46
N ASP A 79 12.91 -7.50 5.76
CA ASP A 79 13.40 -7.01 4.47
C ASP A 79 12.35 -7.16 3.35
N ALA A 80 11.70 -8.32 3.26
CA ALA A 80 10.58 -8.52 2.34
C ALA A 80 9.43 -7.52 2.58
N ILE A 81 9.10 -7.26 3.86
CA ILE A 81 8.07 -6.28 4.25
C ILE A 81 8.47 -4.87 3.86
N ARG A 82 9.73 -4.47 4.09
CA ARG A 82 10.23 -3.13 3.70
C ARG A 82 10.09 -2.92 2.20
N LYS A 83 10.55 -3.87 1.39
CA LYS A 83 10.40 -3.80 -0.08
C LYS A 83 8.93 -3.71 -0.51
N ALA A 84 8.06 -4.53 0.07
CA ALA A 84 6.64 -4.50 -0.22
C ALA A 84 6.00 -3.15 0.15
N LYS A 85 6.32 -2.58 1.33
CA LYS A 85 5.83 -1.26 1.75
C LYS A 85 6.33 -0.14 0.84
N THR A 86 7.59 -0.18 0.42
CA THR A 86 8.12 0.78 -0.57
C THR A 86 7.36 0.67 -1.89
N ALA A 87 7.06 -0.54 -2.36
CA ALA A 87 6.23 -0.73 -3.57
C ALA A 87 4.81 -0.18 -3.41
N GLN A 88 4.19 -0.30 -2.22
CA GLN A 88 2.89 0.31 -1.92
C GLN A 88 2.95 1.83 -2.07
N ILE A 89 3.96 2.48 -1.49
CA ILE A 89 4.14 3.95 -1.56
C ILE A 89 4.31 4.41 -3.02
N LEU A 90 5.15 3.74 -3.80
CA LEU A 90 5.34 4.08 -5.22
C LEU A 90 4.07 3.90 -6.04
N ALA A 91 3.28 2.86 -5.77
CA ALA A 91 2.01 2.63 -6.45
C ALA A 91 0.94 3.67 -6.05
N GLU A 92 0.92 4.10 -4.79
CA GLU A 92 0.07 5.19 -4.31
C GLU A 92 0.47 6.52 -4.94
N GLU A 93 1.77 6.83 -5.00
CA GLU A 93 2.27 8.03 -5.68
C GLU A 93 1.93 8.03 -7.17
N ALA A 94 2.10 6.88 -7.83
CA ALA A 94 1.70 6.72 -9.22
C ALA A 94 0.19 6.94 -9.42
N ALA A 95 -0.65 6.48 -8.48
CA ALA A 95 -2.10 6.71 -8.53
C ALA A 95 -2.47 8.19 -8.37
N VAL A 96 -1.76 8.93 -7.50
CA VAL A 96 -1.93 10.38 -7.34
C VAL A 96 -1.50 11.13 -8.61
N ARG A 97 -0.44 10.67 -9.30
CA ARG A 97 0.06 11.25 -10.55
C ARG A 97 -0.66 10.75 -11.81
N ALA A 98 -1.56 9.78 -11.67
CA ALA A 98 -2.42 9.28 -12.75
C ALA A 98 -3.71 10.10 -12.92
N VAL A 99 -3.88 11.18 -12.16
CA VAL A 99 -5.00 12.10 -12.33
C VAL A 99 -4.81 12.91 -13.63
N PRO A 100 -5.83 13.00 -14.51
CA PRO A 100 -5.78 13.76 -15.75
C PRO A 100 -5.66 15.27 -15.55
#